data_AF-A0A835JPD2-F1
#
_entry.id   AF-A0A835JPD2-F1
#
_cell.length_a   1.000
_cell.length_b   1.000
_cell.length_c   1.000
_cell.angle_alpha   90.00
_cell.angle_beta   90.00
_cell.angle_gamma   90.00
#
_symmetry.space_group_name_H-M   'P 1'
#
loop_
_entity.id
_entity.type
_entity.pdbx_description
1 polymer ?
#
loop_
_entity_poly.entity_id
_entity_poly.type
_entity_poly.pdbx_seq_one_letter_code
_entity_poly.pdbx_strand_id
1 'polypeptide(L)'
;MASALQNAAVSLQSKIPPSARLPTNLTSPKPLNLSFSATFPSLNLSTTTTSRHRGGSASGARMSATAAGSYAAALADVAKSNNTLDATSSDMDKVDKLFSDPAVYGFFANPTVGTEKKRQVVDEFAKSSTLQPHTVNFVNILIDAKRIDLVKDIVKEFEMVYNRLTDTELAVVSSVVPLESQHMAQIAKQVQKLTGAKNVRVKPVIDSSLVAGFTVRYGNSGSKLIDMSVKKQLEEIAAQLDLSDIELAA
;
A
#
# COMPACT_ATOMS: atom_id res chain seq x y z
N MET A 1 43.39 63.49 -8.04
CA MET A 1 44.48 62.94 -7.21
C MET A 1 44.71 61.49 -7.61
N ALA A 2 45.97 61.14 -7.80
CA ALA A 2 46.47 59.91 -8.42
C ALA A 2 46.43 58.69 -7.48
N SER A 3 46.33 57.50 -8.08
CA SER A 3 46.90 56.18 -7.68
C SER A 3 46.05 55.10 -8.38
N ALA A 4 46.44 54.51 -9.51
CA ALA A 4 47.61 53.69 -9.83
C ALA A 4 47.60 52.30 -9.14
N LEU A 5 47.81 51.29 -10.00
CA LEU A 5 48.32 49.93 -9.73
C LEU A 5 47.30 48.80 -9.54
N GLN A 6 46.86 48.30 -10.70
CA GLN A 6 46.99 46.91 -11.16
C GLN A 6 47.50 45.89 -10.11
N ASN A 7 46.64 44.94 -9.75
CA ASN A 7 47.06 43.68 -9.14
C ASN A 7 47.31 42.63 -10.24
N ALA A 8 48.49 42.03 -10.16
CA ALA A 8 49.10 41.15 -11.13
C ALA A 8 48.48 39.74 -11.15
N ALA A 9 48.49 39.14 -12.34
CA ALA A 9 48.27 37.73 -12.56
C ALA A 9 49.41 36.91 -11.96
N VAL A 10 49.08 35.87 -11.19
CA VAL A 10 50.02 34.83 -10.75
C VAL A 10 49.53 33.50 -11.28
N SER A 11 50.08 33.14 -12.44
CA SER A 11 50.11 31.77 -12.98
C SER A 11 51.25 31.03 -12.30
N LEU A 12 50.96 29.98 -11.53
CA LEU A 12 51.98 29.05 -11.06
C LEU A 12 51.65 27.62 -11.46
N GLN A 13 52.56 27.12 -12.28
CA GLN A 13 52.55 25.91 -13.07
C GLN A 13 52.79 24.68 -12.20
N SER A 14 52.16 23.60 -12.63
CA SER A 14 52.34 22.21 -12.23
C SER A 14 53.80 21.79 -12.06
N LYS A 15 54.15 21.20 -10.91
CA LYS A 15 55.38 20.42 -10.75
C LYS A 15 55.05 19.07 -10.11
N ILE A 16 54.88 18.09 -10.98
CA ILE A 16 54.74 16.66 -10.67
C ILE A 16 56.15 16.12 -10.36
N PRO A 17 56.39 15.46 -9.22
CA PRO A 17 57.56 14.63 -9.03
C PRO A 17 57.30 13.19 -9.54
N PRO A 18 58.17 12.61 -10.38
CA PRO A 18 58.12 11.18 -10.72
C PRO A 18 58.98 10.36 -9.76
N SER A 19 58.54 9.13 -9.47
CA SER A 19 59.33 7.91 -9.15
C SER A 19 58.95 7.23 -7.83
N ALA A 20 58.32 6.06 -7.95
CA ALA A 20 58.69 4.86 -7.19
C ALA A 20 58.18 3.62 -7.93
N ARG A 21 59.10 2.92 -8.62
CA ARG A 21 58.88 1.60 -9.23
C ARG A 21 58.73 0.57 -8.10
N LEU A 22 57.60 -0.13 -8.06
CA LEU A 22 57.42 -1.34 -7.26
C LEU A 22 57.90 -2.56 -8.07
N PRO A 23 58.69 -3.48 -7.47
CA PRO A 23 59.19 -4.65 -8.16
C PRO A 23 58.09 -5.69 -8.41
N THR A 24 58.08 -6.19 -9.64
CA THR A 24 57.35 -7.36 -10.11
C THR A 24 57.95 -8.64 -9.53
N ASN A 25 57.19 -9.40 -8.74
CA ASN A 25 57.31 -10.86 -8.67
C ASN A 25 56.16 -11.45 -7.85
N LEU A 26 55.16 -12.02 -8.54
CA LEU A 26 54.26 -13.01 -7.96
C LEU A 26 54.13 -14.16 -8.96
N THR A 27 55.00 -15.15 -8.74
CA THR A 27 54.94 -16.50 -9.25
C THR A 27 53.56 -17.11 -9.03
N SER A 28 52.96 -17.61 -10.11
CA SER A 28 51.77 -18.47 -10.08
C SER A 28 52.12 -19.88 -9.60
N PRO A 29 51.44 -20.45 -8.60
CA PRO A 29 51.44 -21.90 -8.42
C PRO A 29 50.33 -22.57 -9.27
N LYS A 30 50.69 -23.70 -9.87
CA LYS A 30 49.86 -24.66 -10.62
C LYS A 30 48.55 -25.03 -9.89
N PRO A 31 47.46 -25.35 -10.60
CA PRO A 31 46.32 -26.00 -9.98
C PRO A 31 46.63 -27.47 -9.66
N LEU A 32 46.43 -27.87 -8.41
CA LEU A 32 46.45 -29.26 -7.95
C LEU A 32 45.14 -29.94 -8.37
N ASN A 33 45.27 -31.00 -9.17
CA ASN A 33 44.18 -31.87 -9.56
C ASN A 33 43.91 -32.87 -8.42
N LEU A 34 42.77 -32.76 -7.75
CA LEU A 34 42.34 -33.68 -6.68
C LEU A 34 41.19 -34.55 -7.20
N SER A 35 41.55 -35.70 -7.77
CA SER A 35 40.63 -36.81 -8.01
C SER A 35 40.25 -37.46 -6.68
N PHE A 36 39.04 -37.18 -6.19
CA PHE A 36 38.43 -37.86 -5.06
C PHE A 36 37.61 -39.06 -5.56
N SER A 37 38.23 -40.23 -5.66
CA SER A 37 37.52 -41.51 -5.60
C SER A 37 37.45 -41.94 -4.15
N ALA A 38 36.42 -41.52 -3.44
CA ALA A 38 36.10 -42.02 -2.11
C ALA A 38 34.72 -42.69 -2.16
N THR A 39 34.73 -44.01 -2.02
CA THR A 39 33.57 -44.85 -1.76
C THR A 39 32.92 -44.41 -0.46
N PHE A 40 31.74 -43.79 -0.52
CA PHE A 40 30.97 -43.44 0.68
C PHE A 40 30.24 -44.70 1.21
N PRO A 41 30.31 -45.01 2.52
CA PRO A 41 29.44 -46.04 3.09
C PRO A 41 27.99 -45.52 3.15
N SER A 42 27.04 -46.35 2.74
CA SER A 42 25.62 -46.03 2.74
C SER A 42 25.07 -45.89 4.17
N LEU A 43 24.67 -44.69 4.55
CA LEU A 43 23.92 -44.44 5.79
C LEU A 43 22.45 -44.81 5.57
N ASN A 44 22.01 -45.88 6.23
CA ASN A 44 20.59 -46.27 6.26
C ASN A 44 19.85 -45.37 7.28
N LEU A 45 19.09 -44.40 6.77
CA LEU A 45 18.25 -43.52 7.58
C LEU A 45 16.88 -44.18 7.79
N SER A 46 16.69 -44.83 8.93
CA SER A 46 15.39 -45.37 9.34
C SER A 46 14.41 -44.23 9.58
N THR A 47 13.42 -44.10 8.69
CA THR A 47 12.29 -43.19 8.83
C THR A 47 11.33 -43.70 9.90
N THR A 48 11.53 -43.29 11.16
CA THR A 48 10.55 -43.51 12.23
C THR A 48 9.47 -42.43 12.15
N THR A 49 8.34 -42.76 11.55
CA THR A 49 7.11 -41.97 11.59
C THR A 49 6.57 -41.94 13.02
N THR A 50 6.95 -40.93 13.80
CA THR A 50 6.28 -40.61 15.07
C THR A 50 5.25 -39.51 14.82
N SER A 51 4.00 -39.96 14.76
CA SER A 51 2.81 -39.13 14.87
C SER A 51 2.87 -38.36 16.20
N ARG A 52 3.19 -37.06 16.13
CA ARG A 52 2.95 -36.12 17.21
C ARG A 52 1.78 -35.23 16.84
N HIS A 53 0.65 -35.49 17.46
CA HIS A 53 -0.40 -34.49 17.69
C HIS A 53 0.24 -33.22 18.25
N ARG A 54 0.28 -32.17 17.43
CA ARG A 54 0.47 -30.79 17.87
C ARG A 54 -0.88 -30.07 17.75
N GLY A 55 -1.76 -30.38 18.70
CA GLY A 55 -2.82 -29.45 19.11
C GLY A 55 -2.15 -28.30 19.84
N GLY A 56 -2.04 -27.17 19.16
CA GLY A 56 -1.28 -26.01 19.59
C GLY A 56 -1.08 -25.10 18.41
N SER A 57 -2.20 -24.61 17.87
CA SER A 57 -2.23 -23.50 16.92
C SER A 57 -1.55 -22.31 17.62
N ALA A 58 -0.25 -22.17 17.42
CA ALA A 58 0.40 -20.89 17.54
C ALA A 58 -0.35 -19.98 16.57
N SER A 59 -1.25 -19.16 17.12
CA SER A 59 -1.83 -18.00 16.46
C SER A 59 -0.72 -16.95 16.28
N GLY A 60 0.38 -17.37 15.65
CA GLY A 60 1.38 -16.47 15.12
C GLY A 60 0.71 -15.78 13.97
N ALA A 61 0.63 -14.46 14.07
CA ALA A 61 0.05 -13.53 13.11
C ALA A 61 -0.02 -14.14 11.71
N ARG A 62 -1.24 -14.41 11.25
CA ARG A 62 -1.52 -14.59 9.82
C ARG A 62 -1.03 -13.31 9.14
N MET A 63 0.20 -13.33 8.64
CA MET A 63 0.73 -12.29 7.77
C MET A 63 -0.34 -12.07 6.69
N SER A 64 -0.68 -10.81 6.43
CA SER A 64 -1.48 -10.49 5.26
C SER A 64 -0.85 -11.21 4.06
N ALA A 65 -1.66 -11.89 3.26
CA ALA A 65 -1.17 -12.74 2.16
C ALA A 65 -0.35 -11.94 1.12
N THR A 66 -0.42 -10.60 1.16
CA THR A 66 0.28 -9.68 0.27
C THR A 66 1.40 -8.93 1.01
N ALA A 67 2.49 -8.65 0.30
CA ALA A 67 3.57 -7.80 0.82
C ALA A 67 3.02 -6.41 1.21
N ALA A 68 2.11 -5.86 0.41
CA ALA A 68 1.46 -4.58 0.66
C ALA A 68 0.72 -4.56 2.01
N GLY A 69 -0.07 -5.61 2.30
CA GLY A 69 -0.79 -5.70 3.57
C GLY A 69 0.13 -5.84 4.79
N SER A 70 1.31 -6.46 4.63
CA SER A 70 2.32 -6.50 5.71
C SER A 70 2.91 -5.12 6.01
N TYR A 71 3.21 -4.32 4.98
CA TYR A 71 3.67 -2.94 5.15
C TYR A 71 2.57 -2.05 5.74
N ALA A 72 1.33 -2.20 5.27
CA ALA A 72 0.19 -1.45 5.78
C ALA A 72 -0.08 -1.75 7.27
N ALA A 73 -0.03 -3.02 7.67
CA ALA A 73 -0.16 -3.41 9.07
C ALA A 73 0.96 -2.80 9.94
N ALA A 74 2.21 -2.86 9.48
CA ALA A 74 3.33 -2.27 10.20
C ALA A 74 3.19 -0.74 10.37
N LEU A 75 2.75 -0.03 9.33
CA LEU A 75 2.49 1.40 9.40
C LEU A 75 1.35 1.73 10.38
N ALA A 76 0.27 0.93 10.35
CA ALA A 76 -0.86 1.09 11.26
C ALA A 76 -0.47 0.83 12.73
N ASP A 77 0.39 -0.15 12.99
CA ASP A 77 0.91 -0.43 14.33
C ASP A 77 1.73 0.74 14.88
N VAL A 78 2.61 1.34 14.04
CA VAL A 78 3.39 2.52 14.41
C VAL A 78 2.50 3.75 14.63
N ALA A 79 1.50 3.95 13.78
CA ALA A 79 0.54 5.05 13.93
C ALA A 79 -0.31 4.88 15.21
N LYS A 80 -0.65 3.64 15.56
CA LYS A 80 -1.37 3.30 16.79
C LYS A 80 -0.51 3.53 18.03
N SER A 81 0.76 3.13 18.04
CA SER A 81 1.67 3.38 19.17
C SER A 81 1.87 4.87 19.43
N ASN A 82 1.87 5.67 18.35
CA ASN A 82 2.06 7.12 18.42
C ASN A 82 0.74 7.89 18.65
N ASN A 83 -0.41 7.20 18.69
CA ASN A 83 -1.75 7.82 18.72
C ASN A 83 -2.02 8.83 17.59
N THR A 84 -1.38 8.63 16.43
CA THR A 84 -1.49 9.51 15.25
C THR A 84 -2.22 8.83 14.08
N LEU A 85 -3.13 7.89 14.37
CA LEU A 85 -3.86 7.11 13.36
C LEU A 85 -4.61 8.01 12.36
N ASP A 86 -5.39 8.97 12.83
CA ASP A 86 -6.18 9.85 11.96
C ASP A 86 -5.28 10.77 11.11
N ALA A 87 -4.22 11.31 11.70
CA ALA A 87 -3.24 12.12 10.97
C ALA A 87 -2.52 11.29 9.88
N THR A 88 -2.15 10.05 10.21
CA THR A 88 -1.51 9.12 9.26
C THR A 88 -2.46 8.74 8.13
N SER A 89 -3.77 8.58 8.41
CA SER A 89 -4.77 8.33 7.38
C SER A 89 -4.89 9.49 6.39
N SER A 90 -4.90 10.73 6.88
CA SER A 90 -4.92 11.93 6.05
C SER A 90 -3.65 12.04 5.20
N ASP A 91 -2.50 11.68 5.76
CA ASP A 91 -1.24 11.65 5.03
C ASP A 91 -1.22 10.57 3.95
N MET A 92 -1.75 9.38 4.21
CA MET A 92 -1.90 8.32 3.20
C MET A 92 -2.84 8.76 2.06
N ASP A 93 -3.92 9.48 2.36
CA ASP A 93 -4.81 10.04 1.33
C ASP A 93 -4.09 11.07 0.44
N LYS A 94 -3.18 11.88 1.01
CA LYS A 94 -2.33 12.81 0.23
C LYS A 94 -1.32 12.07 -0.64
N VAL A 95 -0.74 11.00 -0.10
CA VAL A 95 0.20 10.13 -0.82
C VAL A 95 -0.52 9.46 -2.00
N ASP A 96 -1.73 8.93 -1.81
CA ASP A 96 -2.52 8.33 -2.90
C ASP A 96 -2.79 9.33 -4.04
N LYS A 97 -3.16 10.58 -3.68
CA LYS A 97 -3.36 11.66 -4.66
C LYS A 97 -2.09 11.96 -5.45
N LEU A 98 -0.94 12.00 -4.80
CA LEU A 98 0.35 12.21 -5.48
C LEU A 98 0.67 11.08 -6.45
N PHE A 99 0.48 9.83 -6.03
CA PHE A 99 0.76 8.65 -6.86
C PHE A 99 -0.33 8.36 -7.91
N SER A 100 -1.46 9.06 -7.84
CA SER A 100 -2.51 8.98 -8.87
C SER A 100 -2.01 9.55 -10.21
N ASP A 101 -1.10 10.53 -10.18
CA ASP A 101 -0.49 11.09 -11.39
C ASP A 101 0.46 10.08 -12.05
N PRO A 102 0.21 9.68 -13.32
CA PRO A 102 1.04 8.68 -14.01
C PRO A 102 2.50 9.11 -14.18
N ALA A 103 2.75 10.41 -14.33
CA ALA A 103 4.10 10.95 -14.46
C ALA A 103 4.91 10.75 -13.17
N VAL A 104 4.28 10.98 -12.02
CA VAL A 104 4.90 10.79 -10.71
C VAL A 104 5.14 9.30 -10.46
N TYR A 105 4.14 8.46 -10.71
CA TYR A 105 4.28 7.02 -10.60
C TYR A 105 5.42 6.49 -11.49
N GLY A 106 5.51 6.94 -12.74
CA GLY A 106 6.59 6.55 -13.66
C GLY A 106 7.98 7.00 -13.21
N PHE A 107 8.09 8.17 -12.58
CA PHE A 107 9.37 8.64 -12.01
C PHE A 107 9.85 7.75 -10.85
N PHE A 108 8.95 7.35 -9.95
CA PHE A 108 9.28 6.48 -8.82
C PHE A 108 9.52 5.03 -9.25
N ALA A 109 8.78 4.54 -10.25
CA ALA A 109 8.96 3.19 -10.79
C ALA A 109 10.23 3.03 -11.63
N ASN A 110 10.77 4.11 -12.21
CA ASN A 110 11.97 4.03 -13.05
C ASN A 110 13.22 3.70 -12.21
N PRO A 111 13.90 2.56 -12.45
CA PRO A 111 15.09 2.17 -11.69
C PRO A 111 16.35 2.97 -12.05
N THR A 112 16.33 3.71 -13.17
CA THR A 112 17.47 4.54 -13.63
C THR A 112 17.65 5.80 -12.79
N VAL A 113 16.58 6.23 -12.12
CA VAL A 113 16.63 7.38 -11.21
C VAL A 113 17.26 6.94 -9.89
N GLY A 114 18.37 7.57 -9.51
CA GLY A 114 19.07 7.30 -8.25
C GLY A 114 18.15 7.50 -7.03
N THR A 115 18.31 6.63 -6.03
CA THR A 115 17.52 6.64 -4.78
C THR A 115 17.60 7.99 -4.06
N GLU A 116 18.76 8.65 -4.10
CA GLU A 116 18.96 9.96 -3.47
C GLU A 116 18.07 11.06 -4.06
N LYS A 117 17.92 11.08 -5.39
CA LYS A 117 17.00 12.02 -6.06
C LYS A 117 15.55 11.74 -5.70
N LYS A 118 15.17 10.45 -5.57
CA LYS A 118 13.81 10.07 -5.17
C LYS A 118 13.51 10.52 -3.74
N ARG A 119 14.46 10.36 -2.80
CA ARG A 119 14.31 10.85 -1.42
C ARG A 119 14.16 12.36 -1.36
N GLN A 120 14.98 13.12 -2.09
CA GLN A 120 14.87 14.57 -2.13
C GLN A 120 13.47 15.04 -2.56
N VAL A 121 12.91 14.43 -3.60
CA VAL A 121 11.54 14.73 -4.06
C VAL A 121 10.49 14.39 -3.00
N VAL A 122 10.64 13.27 -2.30
CA VAL A 122 9.74 12.90 -1.20
C VAL A 122 9.85 13.87 -0.03
N ASP A 123 11.06 14.29 0.33
CA ASP A 123 11.29 15.24 1.42
C ASP A 123 10.75 16.63 1.09
N GLU A 124 10.86 17.08 -0.16
CA GLU A 124 10.22 18.30 -0.66
C GLU A 124 8.70 18.19 -0.57
N PHE A 125 8.12 17.09 -1.07
CA PHE A 125 6.68 16.84 -0.97
C PHE A 125 6.20 16.77 0.48
N ALA A 126 6.97 16.16 1.36
CA ALA A 126 6.66 16.04 2.78
C ALA A 126 6.58 17.41 3.47
N LYS A 127 7.49 18.33 3.09
CA LYS A 127 7.47 19.72 3.58
C LYS A 127 6.26 20.48 3.05
N SER A 128 5.94 20.33 1.76
CA SER A 128 4.76 20.99 1.17
C SER A 128 3.44 20.48 1.74
N SER A 129 3.34 19.16 1.98
CA SER A 129 2.10 18.49 2.40
C SER A 129 1.96 18.36 3.93
N THR A 130 2.96 18.84 4.68
CA THR A 130 3.05 18.74 6.16
C THR A 130 2.76 17.31 6.64
N LEU A 131 3.54 16.34 6.13
CA LEU A 131 3.39 14.93 6.50
C LEU A 131 4.03 14.65 7.86
N GLN A 132 3.52 13.63 8.55
CA GLN A 132 4.09 13.14 9.79
C GLN A 132 5.48 12.51 9.57
N PRO A 133 6.42 12.62 10.54
CA PRO A 133 7.78 12.09 10.39
C PRO A 133 7.85 10.58 10.13
N HIS A 134 6.97 9.80 10.78
CA HIS A 134 6.92 8.34 10.56
C HIS A 134 6.40 7.99 9.17
N THR A 135 5.49 8.79 8.60
CA THR A 135 5.01 8.62 7.22
C THR A 135 6.14 8.87 6.22
N VAL A 136 6.92 9.93 6.41
CA VAL A 136 8.08 10.25 5.54
C VAL A 136 9.12 9.13 5.60
N ASN A 137 9.47 8.69 6.81
CA ASN A 137 10.40 7.59 7.00
C ASN A 137 9.89 6.30 6.34
N PHE A 138 8.60 6.02 6.42
CA PHE A 138 8.00 4.86 5.77
C PHE A 138 8.15 4.92 4.24
N VAL A 139 7.86 6.05 3.61
CA VAL A 139 8.05 6.21 2.15
C VAL A 139 9.52 6.09 1.77
N ASN A 140 10.43 6.64 2.58
CA ASN A 140 11.88 6.50 2.36
C ASN A 140 12.33 5.04 2.43
N ILE A 141 11.82 4.26 3.40
CA ILE A 141 12.08 2.81 3.48
C ILE A 141 11.55 2.08 2.24
N LEU A 142 10.38 2.46 1.70
CA LEU A 142 9.85 1.86 0.48
C LEU A 142 10.73 2.14 -0.75
N ILE A 143 11.32 3.33 -0.82
CA ILE A 143 12.29 3.70 -1.87
C ILE A 143 13.56 2.85 -1.74
N ASP A 144 14.08 2.71 -0.52
CA ASP A 144 15.30 1.93 -0.25
C ASP A 144 15.11 0.45 -0.55
N ALA A 145 13.94 -0.08 -0.19
CA ALA A 145 13.54 -1.45 -0.46
C ALA A 145 13.19 -1.69 -1.95
N LYS A 146 13.20 -0.64 -2.79
CA LYS A 146 12.76 -0.68 -4.20
C LYS A 146 11.35 -1.24 -4.38
N ARG A 147 10.46 -0.96 -3.42
CA ARG A 147 9.06 -1.44 -3.40
C ARG A 147 8.04 -0.29 -3.50
N ILE A 148 8.48 0.87 -3.99
CA ILE A 148 7.62 2.03 -4.18
C ILE A 148 6.49 1.78 -5.19
N ASP A 149 6.67 0.82 -6.10
CA ASP A 149 5.66 0.44 -7.10
C ASP A 149 4.37 -0.08 -6.46
N LEU A 150 4.48 -0.66 -5.25
CA LEU A 150 3.38 -1.21 -4.46
C LEU A 150 2.66 -0.15 -3.62
N VAL A 151 3.05 1.12 -3.69
CA VAL A 151 2.51 2.18 -2.82
C VAL A 151 0.98 2.29 -2.94
N LYS A 152 0.42 2.15 -4.14
CA LYS A 152 -1.04 2.20 -4.37
C LYS A 152 -1.76 1.07 -3.66
N ASP A 153 -1.17 -0.12 -3.64
CA ASP A 153 -1.75 -1.27 -2.96
C ASP A 153 -1.59 -1.15 -1.45
N ILE A 154 -0.45 -0.62 -0.98
CA ILE A 154 -0.22 -0.33 0.44
C ILE A 154 -1.24 0.66 0.98
N VAL A 155 -1.57 1.73 0.23
CA VAL A 155 -2.56 2.71 0.69
C VAL A 155 -3.96 2.09 0.79
N LYS A 156 -4.37 1.28 -0.18
CA LYS A 156 -5.66 0.56 -0.12
C LYS A 156 -5.72 -0.40 1.07
N GLU A 157 -4.66 -1.18 1.28
CA GLU A 157 -4.56 -2.09 2.42
C GLU A 157 -4.55 -1.33 3.76
N PHE A 158 -3.89 -0.17 3.81
CA PHE A 158 -3.89 0.69 5.00
C PHE A 158 -5.28 1.21 5.32
N GLU A 159 -6.07 1.63 4.33
CA GLU A 159 -7.47 2.03 4.56
C GLU A 159 -8.30 0.89 5.16
N MET A 160 -8.12 -0.34 4.66
CA MET A 160 -8.80 -1.52 5.23
C MET A 160 -8.37 -1.80 6.67
N VAL A 161 -7.08 -1.69 6.98
CA VAL A 161 -6.56 -1.88 8.34
C VAL A 161 -7.06 -0.76 9.28
N TYR A 162 -7.08 0.49 8.82
CA TYR A 162 -7.59 1.63 9.57
C TYR A 162 -9.07 1.45 9.93
N ASN A 163 -9.90 1.06 8.96
CA ASN A 163 -11.33 0.79 9.16
C ASN A 163 -11.54 -0.31 10.20
N ARG A 164 -10.71 -1.37 10.15
CA ARG A 164 -10.75 -2.46 11.13
C ARG A 164 -10.29 -2.04 12.53
N LEU A 165 -9.33 -1.14 12.66
CA LEU A 165 -8.82 -0.67 13.95
C LEU A 165 -9.76 0.32 14.63
N THR A 166 -10.51 1.09 13.85
CA THR A 166 -11.44 2.13 14.33
C THR A 166 -12.88 1.64 14.47
N ASP A 167 -13.16 0.38 14.12
CA ASP A 167 -14.51 -0.17 13.94
C ASP A 167 -15.39 0.74 13.06
N THR A 168 -14.76 1.29 12.01
CA THR A 168 -15.41 2.13 11.00
C THR A 168 -15.81 1.28 9.81
N GLU A 169 -17.09 1.28 9.47
CA GLU A 169 -17.59 0.59 8.29
C GLU A 169 -17.57 1.53 7.08
N LEU A 170 -17.04 1.06 5.95
CA LEU A 170 -17.13 1.78 4.68
C LEU A 170 -18.44 1.40 3.96
N ALA A 171 -19.26 2.42 3.66
CA ALA A 171 -20.48 2.28 2.89
C ALA A 171 -20.36 3.04 1.56
N VAL A 172 -20.38 2.31 0.45
CA VAL A 172 -20.40 2.90 -0.90
C VAL A 172 -21.85 3.09 -1.31
N VAL A 173 -22.24 4.35 -1.53
CA VAL A 173 -23.61 4.71 -1.93
C VAL A 173 -23.59 5.13 -3.39
N SER A 174 -24.21 4.34 -4.25
CA SER A 174 -24.37 4.65 -5.67
C SER A 174 -25.74 5.27 -5.92
N SER A 175 -25.77 6.45 -6.51
CA SER A 175 -27.01 7.18 -6.86
C SER A 175 -26.93 7.81 -8.25
N VAL A 176 -28.08 8.05 -8.88
CA VAL A 176 -28.14 8.72 -10.19
C VAL A 176 -27.74 10.19 -10.10
N VAL A 177 -28.14 10.83 -9.00
CA VAL A 177 -27.96 12.25 -8.73
C VAL A 177 -27.09 12.38 -7.48
N PRO A 178 -26.23 13.42 -7.38
CA PRO A 178 -25.50 13.72 -6.17
C PRO A 178 -26.46 13.87 -4.98
N LEU A 179 -26.18 13.13 -3.91
CA LEU A 179 -26.99 13.17 -2.69
C LEU A 179 -26.63 14.38 -1.83
N GLU A 180 -27.65 14.99 -1.22
CA GLU A 180 -27.46 16.03 -0.22
C GLU A 180 -26.89 15.44 1.08
N SER A 181 -26.13 16.26 1.82
CA SER A 181 -25.49 15.86 3.08
C SER A 181 -26.48 15.33 4.13
N GLN A 182 -27.72 15.82 4.13
CA GLN A 182 -28.78 15.32 5.00
C GLN A 182 -29.13 13.85 4.72
N HIS A 183 -29.28 13.49 3.45
CA HIS A 183 -29.57 12.11 3.04
C HIS A 183 -28.38 11.19 3.32
N MET A 184 -27.16 11.65 3.10
CA MET A 184 -25.95 10.89 3.44
C MET A 184 -25.88 10.58 4.94
N ALA A 185 -26.20 11.55 5.80
CA ALA A 185 -26.22 11.35 7.25
C ALA A 185 -27.32 10.37 7.70
N GLN A 186 -28.49 10.39 7.05
CA GLN A 186 -29.54 9.42 7.31
C GLN A 186 -29.13 8.00 6.90
N ILE A 187 -28.52 7.84 5.73
CA ILE A 187 -27.99 6.55 5.27
C ILE A 187 -26.91 6.04 6.23
N ALA A 188 -25.97 6.90 6.63
CA ALA A 188 -24.93 6.54 7.61
C ALA A 188 -25.53 6.02 8.92
N LYS A 189 -26.54 6.71 9.47
CA LYS A 189 -27.25 6.27 10.68
C LYS A 189 -27.94 4.92 10.51
N GLN A 190 -28.55 4.66 9.36
CA GLN A 190 -29.20 3.37 9.10
C GLN A 190 -28.19 2.24 8.95
N VAL A 191 -27.11 2.46 8.18
CA VAL A 191 -26.03 1.50 8.05
C VAL A 191 -25.40 1.21 9.41
N GLN A 192 -25.22 2.24 10.26
CA GLN A 192 -24.70 2.08 11.61
C GLN A 192 -25.60 1.20 12.47
N LYS A 193 -26.93 1.38 12.39
CA LYS A 193 -27.90 0.51 13.10
C LYS A 193 -27.86 -0.94 12.61
N LEU A 194 -27.69 -1.15 11.30
CA LEU A 194 -27.67 -2.49 10.70
C LEU A 194 -26.36 -3.24 10.94
N THR A 195 -25.24 -2.52 11.01
CA THR A 195 -23.90 -3.10 11.17
C THR A 195 -23.45 -3.18 12.63
N GLY A 196 -23.98 -2.31 13.50
CA GLY A 196 -23.49 -2.13 14.86
C GLY A 196 -22.11 -1.45 14.93
N ALA A 197 -21.63 -0.88 13.81
CA ALA A 197 -20.32 -0.24 13.74
C ALA A 197 -20.27 1.04 14.60
N LYS A 198 -19.08 1.38 15.09
CA LYS A 198 -18.88 2.60 15.89
C LYS A 198 -19.01 3.85 15.02
N ASN A 199 -18.50 3.77 13.79
CA ASN A 199 -18.55 4.86 12.82
C ASN A 199 -18.83 4.32 11.41
N VAL A 200 -19.37 5.16 10.53
CA VAL A 200 -19.66 4.79 9.14
C VAL A 200 -19.12 5.86 8.20
N ARG A 201 -18.18 5.49 7.33
CA ARG A 201 -17.66 6.37 6.26
C ARG A 201 -18.47 6.13 5.00
N VAL A 202 -19.16 7.16 4.52
CA VAL A 202 -19.99 7.07 3.31
C VAL A 202 -19.21 7.61 2.11
N LYS A 203 -19.02 6.77 1.08
CA LYS A 203 -18.42 7.16 -0.20
C LYS A 203 -19.50 7.27 -1.27
N PRO A 204 -19.87 8.50 -1.70
CA PRO A 204 -20.86 8.67 -2.76
C PRO A 204 -20.23 8.35 -4.12
N VAL A 205 -20.98 7.64 -4.96
CA VAL A 205 -20.62 7.31 -6.34
C VAL A 205 -21.82 7.64 -7.21
N ILE A 206 -21.59 8.32 -8.34
CA ILE A 206 -22.65 8.59 -9.30
C ILE A 206 -22.69 7.42 -10.29
N ASP A 207 -23.85 6.78 -10.37
CA ASP A 207 -24.09 5.66 -11.28
C ASP A 207 -25.31 5.97 -12.16
N SER A 208 -25.04 6.34 -13.41
CA SER A 208 -26.06 6.67 -14.41
C SER A 208 -26.79 5.45 -14.97
N SER A 209 -26.39 4.23 -14.61
CA SER A 209 -27.11 3.01 -15.02
C SER A 209 -28.40 2.80 -14.22
N LEU A 210 -28.52 3.45 -13.07
CA LEU A 210 -29.72 3.45 -12.25
C LEU A 210 -30.75 4.41 -12.88
N VAL A 211 -32.02 4.00 -12.96
CA VAL A 211 -33.11 4.86 -13.46
C VAL A 211 -33.53 5.87 -12.39
N ALA A 212 -33.68 5.40 -11.15
CA ALA A 212 -33.99 6.20 -9.98
C ALA A 212 -33.70 5.41 -8.69
N GLY A 213 -33.48 6.14 -7.59
CA GLY A 213 -33.14 5.57 -6.28
C GLY A 213 -31.62 5.51 -6.03
N PHE A 214 -31.23 4.68 -5.06
CA PHE A 214 -29.83 4.48 -4.67
C PHE A 214 -29.57 3.03 -4.25
N THR A 215 -28.30 2.62 -4.31
CA THR A 215 -27.83 1.34 -3.77
C THR A 215 -26.71 1.60 -2.76
N VAL A 216 -26.70 0.81 -1.68
CA VAL A 216 -25.68 0.90 -0.63
C VAL A 216 -24.96 -0.42 -0.53
N ARG A 217 -23.65 -0.41 -0.75
CA ARG A 217 -22.77 -1.56 -0.54
C ARG A 217 -21.94 -1.35 0.71
N TYR A 218 -21.96 -2.33 1.61
CA TYR A 218 -21.20 -2.32 2.86
C TYR A 218 -20.73 -3.73 3.23
N GLY A 219 -19.93 -3.84 4.29
CA GLY A 219 -19.21 -5.05 4.69
C GLY A 219 -17.73 -5.01 4.30
N ASN A 220 -16.89 -5.73 5.05
CA ASN A 220 -15.43 -5.82 4.85
C ASN A 220 -15.00 -6.19 3.40
N SER A 221 -15.88 -6.86 2.64
CA SER A 221 -15.64 -7.23 1.23
C SER A 221 -16.76 -6.72 0.29
N GLY A 222 -17.60 -5.78 0.74
CA GLY A 222 -18.74 -5.30 -0.05
C GLY A 222 -19.83 -6.35 -0.29
N SER A 223 -19.89 -7.40 0.53
CA SER A 223 -20.82 -8.52 0.38
C SER A 223 -22.29 -8.15 0.63
N LYS A 224 -22.54 -7.10 1.42
CA LYS A 224 -23.90 -6.71 1.77
C LYS A 224 -24.32 -5.55 0.87
N LEU A 225 -25.45 -5.75 0.19
CA LEU A 225 -25.99 -4.77 -0.75
C LEU A 225 -27.45 -4.49 -0.36
N ILE A 226 -27.75 -3.22 -0.13
CA ILE A 226 -29.11 -2.71 -0.01
C ILE A 226 -29.43 -1.99 -1.31
N ASP A 227 -30.30 -2.59 -2.10
CA ASP A 227 -30.79 -1.99 -3.33
C ASP A 227 -32.17 -1.37 -3.06
N MET A 228 -32.26 -0.04 -3.23
CA MET A 228 -33.49 0.73 -3.19
C MET A 228 -33.72 1.45 -4.52
N SER A 229 -33.28 0.85 -5.62
CA SER A 229 -33.54 1.33 -6.97
C SER A 229 -34.98 1.00 -7.41
N VAL A 230 -35.53 1.85 -8.27
CA VAL A 230 -36.86 1.62 -8.87
C VAL A 230 -36.88 0.35 -9.70
N LYS A 231 -35.75 -0.02 -10.31
CA LYS A 231 -35.61 -1.27 -11.06
C LYS A 231 -35.98 -2.48 -10.19
N LYS A 232 -35.40 -2.57 -8.99
CA LYS A 232 -35.70 -3.67 -8.07
C LYS A 232 -37.16 -3.66 -7.60
N GLN A 233 -37.72 -2.47 -7.33
CA GLN A 233 -39.13 -2.37 -6.94
C GLN A 233 -40.06 -2.90 -8.04
N LEU A 234 -39.77 -2.61 -9.31
CA LEU A 234 -40.54 -3.14 -10.44
C LEU A 234 -40.37 -4.65 -10.61
N GLU A 235 -39.16 -5.18 -10.42
CA GLU A 235 -38.90 -6.62 -10.43
C GLU A 235 -39.65 -7.35 -9.31
N GLU A 236 -39.71 -6.80 -8.11
CA GLU A 236 -40.47 -7.35 -6.99
C GLU A 236 -41.98 -7.36 -7.27
N ILE A 237 -42.52 -6.29 -7.88
CA ILE A 237 -43.93 -6.24 -8.29
C ILE A 237 -44.21 -7.25 -9.39
N ALA A 238 -43.36 -7.35 -10.41
CA ALA A 238 -43.53 -8.31 -11.51
C ALA A 238 -43.53 -9.77 -10.99
N ALA A 239 -42.63 -10.09 -10.05
CA ALA A 239 -42.57 -11.40 -9.41
C ALA A 239 -43.83 -11.72 -8.58
N GLN A 240 -44.42 -10.72 -7.90
CA GLN A 240 -45.66 -10.92 -7.16
C GLN A 240 -46.85 -11.22 -8.07
N LEU A 241 -46.91 -10.56 -9.24
CA LEU A 241 -47.99 -10.78 -10.22
C LEU A 241 -47.89 -12.16 -10.88
N ASP A 242 -46.67 -12.59 -11.24
CA ASP A 242 -46.43 -13.92 -11.84
C ASP A 242 -46.83 -15.07 -10.90
N LEU A 243 -46.63 -14.90 -9.58
CA LEU A 243 -47.05 -15.89 -8.58
C LEU A 243 -48.57 -15.95 -8.39
N SER A 244 -49.29 -14.84 -8.58
CA SER A 244 -50.75 -14.81 -8.42
C SER A 244 -51.51 -15.52 -9.54
N ASP A 245 -50.92 -15.66 -10.73
CA ASP A 245 -51.53 -16.40 -11.84
C ASP A 245 -51.49 -17.94 -11.63
N ILE A 246 -50.67 -18.43 -10.68
CA ILE A 246 -50.52 -19.87 -10.40
C ILE A 246 -51.58 -20.39 -9.41
N GLU A 247 -52.07 -19.58 -8.46
CA GLU A 247 -53.09 -20.02 -7.49
C GLU A 247 -54.51 -20.08 -8.06
N LEU A 248 -54.79 -19.47 -9.22
CA LEU A 248 -56.12 -19.49 -9.86
C LEU A 248 -56.36 -20.71 -10.76
N ALA A 249 -55.35 -21.57 -10.96
CA ALA A 249 -55.42 -22.75 -11.83
C ALA A 249 -55.47 -24.10 -11.08
N ALA A 250 -55.64 -24.08 -9.75
CA ALA A 250 -55.72 -25.28 -8.89
C ALA A 250 -57.13 -25.50 -8.31
#